data_AF-A0A7Y2FZX5-F1
#
_entry.id   AF-A0A7Y2FZX5-F1
#
_cell.length_a   1.000
_cell.length_b   1.000
_cell.length_c   1.000
_cell.angle_alpha   90.00
_cell.angle_beta   90.00
_cell.angle_gamma   90.00
#
_symmetry.space_group_name_H-M   'P 1'
#
loop_
_entity.id
_entity.type
_entity.pdbx_description
1 polymer ?
#
loop_
_entity_poly.entity_id
_entity_poly.type
_entity_poly.pdbx_seq_one_letter_code
_entity_poly.pdbx_strand_id
1 'polypeptide(L)'
;LRGTTTELNQLLAGSRSSLTGTFSNFESISSNLKNNDAQINQILQNFAELSEKFNKMELNQAVENTNGTLISAKTTLDNLQGTLEKANSAFDGITKLLEDINAGQGSLGKLAKDEALYDKLNSAGREMELLLQDVRLNPKRYTRILSKKEKPYEYPADDPSKGQEN
;
A
#
# COMPACT_ATOMS: atom_id res chain seq x y z
N LEU A 1 -74.42 37.62 46.42
CA LEU A 1 -73.08 38.20 46.74
C LEU A 1 -72.01 37.14 47.02
N ARG A 2 -72.24 36.11 47.86
CA ARG A 2 -71.24 35.05 48.16
C ARG A 2 -70.92 34.09 46.98
N GLY A 3 -71.89 33.81 46.09
CA GLY A 3 -71.66 32.97 44.89
C GLY A 3 -70.72 33.63 43.87
N THR A 4 -71.01 34.88 43.52
CA THR A 4 -70.23 35.69 42.57
C THR A 4 -68.77 35.87 42.98
N THR A 5 -68.50 36.02 44.28
CA THR A 5 -67.13 36.11 44.81
C THR A 5 -66.40 34.77 44.74
N THR A 6 -67.12 33.65 44.86
CA THR A 6 -66.55 32.31 44.73
C THR A 6 -66.17 31.99 43.29
N GLU A 7 -67.04 32.31 42.33
CA GLU A 7 -66.79 32.15 40.88
C GLU A 7 -65.61 33.02 40.42
N LEU A 8 -65.55 34.28 40.88
CA LEU A 8 -64.42 35.16 40.60
C LEU A 8 -63.10 34.60 41.15
N ASN A 9 -63.10 34.09 42.38
CA ASN A 9 -61.92 33.48 42.97
C ASN A 9 -61.48 32.21 42.21
N GLN A 10 -62.42 31.38 41.75
CA GLN A 10 -62.11 30.21 40.92
C GLN A 10 -61.52 30.61 39.56
N LEU A 11 -62.07 31.64 38.93
CA LEU A 11 -61.58 32.16 37.65
C LEU A 11 -60.17 32.74 37.81
N LEU A 12 -59.93 33.54 38.84
CA LEU A 12 -58.61 34.08 39.16
C LEU A 12 -57.58 32.99 39.48
N ALA A 13 -57.99 31.93 40.19
CA ALA A 13 -57.13 30.77 40.45
C ALA A 13 -56.79 30.01 39.16
N GLY A 14 -57.77 29.78 38.29
CA GLY A 14 -57.58 29.18 36.97
C GLY A 14 -56.66 30.01 36.09
N SER A 15 -56.87 31.32 35.99
CA SER A 15 -56.00 32.24 35.25
C SER A 15 -54.57 32.25 35.79
N ARG A 16 -54.38 32.25 37.11
CA ARG A 16 -53.04 32.16 37.73
C ARG A 16 -52.35 30.84 37.38
N SER A 17 -53.09 29.72 37.41
CA SER A 17 -52.57 28.42 37.01
C SER A 17 -52.14 28.41 35.54
N SER A 18 -52.99 28.93 34.64
CA SER A 18 -52.67 29.03 33.21
C SER A 18 -51.46 29.93 32.95
N LEU A 19 -51.38 31.10 33.61
CA LEU A 19 -50.21 32.00 33.50
C LEU A 19 -48.94 31.31 33.97
N THR A 20 -48.99 30.59 35.10
CA THR A 20 -47.84 29.83 35.61
C THR A 20 -47.39 28.76 34.62
N GLY A 21 -48.33 28.03 34.01
CA GLY A 21 -48.04 27.07 32.94
C GLY A 21 -47.40 27.71 31.71
N THR A 22 -47.90 28.87 31.27
CA THR A 22 -47.32 29.64 30.17
C THR A 22 -45.90 30.10 30.46
N PHE A 23 -45.62 30.62 31.67
CA PHE A 23 -44.27 31.00 32.07
C PHE A 23 -43.31 29.80 32.11
N SER A 24 -43.74 28.66 32.65
CA SER A 24 -42.93 27.44 32.65
C SER A 24 -42.62 26.93 31.23
N ASN A 25 -43.61 26.99 30.32
CA ASN A 25 -43.39 26.65 28.91
C ASN A 25 -42.40 27.62 28.25
N PHE A 26 -42.51 28.92 28.54
CA PHE A 26 -41.60 29.94 28.02
C PHE A 26 -40.16 29.73 28.52
N GLU A 27 -39.98 29.44 29.81
CA GLU A 27 -38.68 29.09 30.39
C GLU A 27 -38.08 27.85 29.72
N SER A 28 -38.90 26.81 29.49
CA SER A 28 -38.46 25.58 28.82
C SER A 28 -38.05 25.83 27.36
N ILE A 29 -38.82 26.62 26.61
CA ILE A 29 -38.50 27.02 25.23
C ILE A 29 -37.21 27.85 25.21
N SER A 30 -37.07 28.82 26.11
CA SER A 30 -35.87 29.65 26.24
C SER A 30 -34.62 28.80 26.54
N SER A 31 -34.75 27.84 27.46
CA SER A 31 -33.68 26.89 27.76
C SER A 31 -33.33 26.01 26.56
N ASN A 32 -34.33 25.52 25.82
CA ASN A 32 -34.09 24.71 24.61
C ASN A 32 -33.40 25.51 23.52
N LEU A 33 -33.79 26.76 23.29
CA LEU A 33 -33.14 27.65 22.33
C LEU A 33 -31.66 27.90 22.71
N LYS A 34 -31.37 28.12 23.99
CA LYS A 34 -30.00 28.27 24.48
C LYS A 34 -29.16 27.00 24.29
N ASN A 35 -29.75 25.83 24.53
CA ASN A 35 -29.05 24.55 24.33
C ASN A 35 -28.78 24.30 22.84
N ASN A 36 -29.75 24.61 21.97
CA ASN A 36 -29.58 24.47 20.53
C ASN A 36 -28.50 25.42 19.98
N ASP A 37 -28.40 26.65 20.50
CA ASP A 37 -27.31 27.58 20.14
C ASP A 37 -25.93 26.95 20.38
N ALA A 38 -25.73 26.33 21.54
CA ALA A 38 -24.48 25.63 21.86
C ALA A 38 -24.21 24.46 20.89
N GLN A 39 -25.22 23.66 20.57
CA GLN A 39 -25.09 22.55 19.62
C GLN A 39 -24.79 23.02 18.20
N ILE A 40 -25.46 24.08 17.73
CA ILE A 40 -25.22 24.67 16.41
C ILE A 40 -23.77 25.19 16.33
N ASN A 41 -23.29 25.86 17.37
CA ASN A 41 -21.92 26.34 17.44
C ASN A 41 -20.90 25.19 17.35
N GLN A 42 -21.16 24.06 18.01
CA GLN A 42 -20.30 22.86 17.89
C GLN A 42 -20.33 22.26 16.48
N ILE A 43 -21.51 22.20 15.83
CA ILE A 43 -21.62 21.72 14.45
C ILE A 43 -20.82 22.61 13.49
N LEU A 44 -20.91 23.93 13.64
CA LEU A 44 -20.17 24.88 12.82
C LEU A 44 -18.66 24.76 13.02
N GLN A 45 -18.20 24.54 14.26
CA GLN A 45 -16.79 24.27 14.56
C GLN A 45 -16.32 22.96 13.92
N ASN A 46 -17.07 21.87 14.09
CA ASN A 46 -16.75 20.57 13.48
C ASN A 46 -16.69 20.67 11.95
N PHE A 47 -17.60 21.43 11.34
CA PHE A 47 -17.61 21.65 9.89
C PHE A 47 -16.39 22.46 9.43
N ALA A 48 -16.00 23.50 10.17
CA ALA A 48 -14.79 24.27 9.88
C ALA A 48 -13.53 23.40 9.94
N GLU A 49 -13.39 22.57 10.98
CA GLU A 49 -12.27 21.62 11.11
C GLU A 49 -12.26 20.59 9.98
N LEU A 50 -13.42 20.03 9.63
CA LEU A 50 -13.55 19.08 8.52
C LEU A 50 -13.15 19.73 7.19
N SER A 51 -13.63 20.96 6.94
CA SER A 51 -13.28 21.71 5.73
C SER A 51 -11.78 22.00 5.67
N GLU A 52 -11.15 22.37 6.80
CA GLU A 52 -9.71 22.58 6.87
C GLU A 52 -8.92 21.28 6.58
N LYS A 53 -9.33 20.15 7.18
CA LYS A 53 -8.72 18.84 6.91
C LYS A 53 -8.87 18.45 5.43
N PHE A 54 -10.02 18.74 4.82
CA PHE A 54 -10.26 18.48 3.40
C PHE A 54 -9.38 19.36 2.51
N ASN A 55 -9.26 20.66 2.81
CA ASN A 55 -8.41 21.59 2.07
C ASN A 55 -6.91 21.25 2.18
N LYS A 56 -6.48 20.69 3.31
CA LYS A 56 -5.12 20.21 3.54
C LYS A 56 -4.83 18.86 2.89
N MET A 57 -5.82 18.20 2.29
CA MET A 57 -5.63 16.90 1.66
C MET A 57 -4.88 17.04 0.33
N GLU A 58 -3.61 16.62 0.30
CA GLU A 58 -2.79 16.66 -0.91
C GLU A 58 -3.00 15.43 -1.80
N LEU A 59 -4.23 15.22 -2.30
CA LEU A 59 -4.58 14.07 -3.14
C LEU A 59 -3.71 13.98 -4.39
N ASN A 60 -3.38 15.12 -4.99
CA ASN A 60 -2.51 15.19 -6.17
C ASN A 60 -1.12 14.63 -5.89
N GLN A 61 -0.55 14.93 -4.72
CA GLN A 61 0.78 14.42 -4.33
C GLN A 61 0.75 12.90 -4.08
N ALA A 62 -0.33 12.39 -3.47
CA ALA A 62 -0.50 10.94 -3.28
C ALA A 62 -0.59 10.19 -4.62
N VAL A 63 -1.34 10.74 -5.59
CA VAL A 63 -1.44 10.19 -6.95
C VAL A 63 -0.10 10.30 -7.68
N GLU A 64 0.59 11.42 -7.59
CA GLU A 64 1.91 11.62 -8.21
C GLU A 64 2.95 10.64 -7.67
N ASN A 65 3.04 10.47 -6.34
CA ASN A 65 3.92 9.51 -5.70
C ASN A 65 3.61 8.06 -6.12
N THR A 66 2.32 7.72 -6.24
CA THR A 66 1.87 6.40 -6.69
C THR A 66 2.26 6.16 -8.15
N ASN A 67 2.05 7.15 -9.02
CA ASN A 67 2.45 7.10 -10.43
C ASN A 67 3.97 6.97 -10.57
N GLY A 68 4.75 7.76 -9.83
CA GLY A 68 6.21 7.66 -9.84
C GLY A 68 6.71 6.28 -9.41
N THR A 69 6.08 5.68 -8.41
CA THR A 69 6.39 4.31 -7.98
C THR A 69 6.04 3.28 -9.06
N LEU A 70 4.88 3.41 -9.71
CA LEU A 70 4.47 2.50 -10.78
C LEU A 70 5.40 2.60 -12.01
N ILE A 71 5.81 3.82 -12.37
CA ILE A 71 6.79 4.05 -13.43
C ILE A 71 8.13 3.40 -13.09
N SER A 72 8.64 3.62 -11.87
CA SER A 72 9.89 3.01 -11.41
C SER A 72 9.82 1.48 -11.41
N ALA A 73 8.67 0.92 -11.06
CA ALA A 73 8.43 -0.52 -11.11
C ALA A 73 8.43 -1.08 -12.53
N LYS A 74 7.76 -0.38 -13.45
CA LYS A 74 7.80 -0.73 -14.86
C LYS A 74 9.24 -0.69 -15.40
N THR A 75 10.00 0.36 -15.12
CA THR A 75 11.41 0.46 -15.54
C THR A 75 12.27 -0.67 -14.99
N THR A 76 12.06 -1.06 -13.74
CA THR A 76 12.79 -2.20 -13.14
C THR A 76 12.47 -3.52 -13.86
N LEU A 77 11.20 -3.75 -14.20
CA LEU A 77 10.77 -4.91 -14.96
C LEU A 77 11.34 -4.93 -16.38
N ASP A 78 11.35 -3.78 -17.07
CA ASP A 78 11.92 -3.64 -18.42
C ASP A 78 13.43 -3.94 -18.40
N ASN A 79 14.17 -3.44 -17.41
CA ASN A 79 15.59 -3.73 -17.23
C ASN A 79 15.87 -5.21 -16.90
N LEU A 80 15.01 -5.82 -16.07
CA LEU A 80 15.10 -7.24 -15.77
C LEU A 80 14.89 -8.07 -17.05
N GLN A 81 13.87 -7.74 -17.85
CA GLN A 81 13.64 -8.39 -19.14
C GLN A 81 14.89 -8.30 -20.04
N GLY A 82 15.46 -7.10 -20.21
CA GLY A 82 16.68 -6.94 -21.02
C GLY A 82 17.89 -7.71 -20.47
N THR A 83 17.99 -7.88 -19.15
CA THR A 83 19.03 -8.70 -18.52
C THR A 83 18.82 -10.19 -18.82
N LEU A 84 17.58 -10.67 -18.76
CA LEU A 84 17.22 -12.05 -19.12
C LEU A 84 17.52 -12.34 -20.60
N GLU A 85 17.26 -11.39 -21.49
CA GLU A 85 17.58 -11.52 -22.92
C GLU A 85 19.09 -11.61 -23.19
N LYS A 86 19.90 -10.80 -22.48
CA LYS A 86 21.36 -10.87 -22.57
C LYS A 86 21.91 -12.17 -21.99
N ALA A 87 21.34 -12.64 -20.88
CA ALA A 87 21.68 -13.92 -20.28
C ALA A 87 21.43 -15.07 -21.27
N ASN A 88 20.25 -15.12 -21.90
CA ASN A 88 19.93 -16.10 -22.94
C ASN A 88 20.93 -16.06 -24.11
N SER A 89 21.28 -14.86 -24.60
CA SER A 89 22.28 -14.72 -25.67
C SER A 89 23.66 -15.25 -25.26
N ALA A 90 24.07 -15.02 -24.00
CA ALA A 90 25.33 -15.54 -23.48
C ALA A 90 25.32 -17.07 -23.40
N PHE A 91 24.19 -17.67 -23.01
CA PHE A 91 23.99 -19.12 -23.02
C PHE A 91 24.08 -19.74 -24.40
N ASP A 92 23.46 -19.12 -25.39
CA ASP A 92 23.57 -19.57 -26.78
C ASP A 92 25.05 -19.56 -27.23
N GLY A 93 25.80 -18.54 -26.84
CA GLY A 93 27.24 -18.44 -27.10
C GLY A 93 28.06 -19.52 -26.41
N ILE A 94 27.78 -19.81 -25.13
CA ILE A 94 28.44 -20.90 -24.38
C ILE A 94 28.11 -22.26 -25.00
N THR A 95 26.83 -22.49 -25.33
CA THR A 95 26.37 -23.74 -25.95
C THR A 95 27.12 -23.98 -27.25
N LYS A 96 27.21 -22.97 -28.11
CA LYS A 96 27.97 -23.03 -29.36
C LYS A 96 29.46 -23.28 -29.14
N LEU A 97 30.07 -22.64 -28.14
CA LEU A 97 31.47 -22.87 -27.80
C LEU A 97 31.71 -24.34 -27.38
N LEU A 98 30.81 -24.91 -26.58
CA LEU A 98 30.89 -26.32 -26.16
C LEU A 98 30.71 -27.28 -27.34
N GLU A 99 29.82 -26.97 -28.28
CA GLU A 99 29.65 -27.71 -29.53
C GLU A 99 30.92 -27.67 -30.39
N ASP A 100 31.52 -26.49 -30.57
CA ASP A 100 32.75 -26.30 -31.35
C ASP A 100 33.94 -27.05 -30.72
N ILE A 101 34.04 -27.04 -29.38
CA ILE A 101 35.05 -27.81 -28.62
C ILE A 101 34.86 -29.31 -28.84
N ASN A 102 33.63 -29.82 -28.66
CA ASN A 102 33.32 -31.25 -28.86
C ASN A 102 33.58 -31.71 -30.30
N ALA A 103 33.36 -30.83 -31.28
CA ALA A 103 33.66 -31.09 -32.69
C ALA A 103 35.16 -30.93 -33.05
N GLY A 104 36.02 -30.54 -32.09
CA GLY A 104 37.45 -30.31 -32.31
C GLY A 104 37.76 -29.11 -33.22
N GLN A 105 36.83 -28.15 -33.33
CA GLN A 105 36.98 -26.98 -34.20
C GLN A 105 37.75 -25.84 -33.52
N GLY A 106 38.60 -25.14 -34.29
CA GLY A 106 39.36 -23.98 -33.84
C GLY A 106 40.59 -24.28 -32.96
N SER A 107 41.33 -23.24 -32.57
CA SER A 107 42.50 -23.33 -31.69
C SER A 107 42.12 -23.73 -30.25
N LEU A 108 40.91 -23.36 -29.81
CA LEU A 108 40.32 -23.78 -28.54
C LEU A 108 39.85 -25.23 -28.57
N GLY A 109 39.19 -25.73 -29.61
CA GLY A 109 38.89 -27.17 -29.72
C GLY A 109 40.15 -28.05 -29.80
N LYS A 110 41.27 -27.48 -30.27
CA LYS A 110 42.60 -28.13 -30.23
C LYS A 110 43.31 -28.04 -28.86
N LEU A 111 42.90 -27.11 -27.99
CA LEU A 111 43.48 -26.87 -26.65
C LEU A 111 42.59 -27.43 -25.52
N ALA A 112 41.28 -27.46 -25.73
CA ALA A 112 40.23 -27.81 -24.78
C ALA A 112 40.07 -29.33 -24.70
N LYS A 113 41.05 -29.96 -24.08
CA LYS A 113 40.92 -31.26 -23.44
C LYS A 113 41.01 -31.12 -21.92
N ASP A 114 40.79 -29.91 -21.41
CA ASP A 114 40.87 -29.58 -20.01
C ASP A 114 39.45 -29.66 -19.41
N GLU A 115 39.14 -30.80 -18.80
CA GLU A 115 37.86 -31.11 -18.15
C GLU A 115 37.38 -29.97 -17.23
N ALA A 116 38.33 -29.25 -16.61
CA ALA A 116 38.04 -28.16 -15.68
C ALA A 116 37.32 -26.95 -16.30
N LEU A 117 37.51 -26.65 -17.59
CA LEU A 117 36.80 -25.54 -18.25
C LEU A 117 35.37 -25.95 -18.61
N TYR A 118 35.20 -27.19 -19.08
CA TYR A 118 33.89 -27.76 -19.40
C TYR A 118 32.99 -27.79 -18.15
N ASP A 119 33.53 -28.27 -17.03
CA ASP A 119 32.80 -28.36 -15.76
C ASP A 119 32.39 -27.00 -15.22
N LYS A 120 33.26 -25.99 -15.33
CA LYS A 120 32.96 -24.62 -14.90
C LYS A 120 31.86 -23.96 -15.75
N LEU A 121 31.89 -24.16 -17.06
CA LEU A 121 30.86 -23.62 -17.96
C LEU A 121 29.51 -24.32 -17.75
N ASN A 122 29.51 -25.65 -17.58
CA ASN A 122 28.31 -26.41 -17.31
C ASN A 122 27.69 -26.03 -15.95
N SER A 123 28.53 -25.85 -14.93
CA SER A 123 28.09 -25.40 -13.60
C SER A 123 27.50 -23.99 -13.64
N ALA A 124 28.18 -23.05 -14.31
CA ALA A 124 27.66 -21.69 -14.50
C ALA A 124 26.32 -21.66 -15.22
N GLY A 125 26.13 -22.55 -16.21
CA GLY A 125 24.86 -22.66 -16.91
C GLY A 125 23.72 -23.17 -16.02
N ARG A 126 24.01 -24.16 -15.17
CA ARG A 126 23.04 -24.69 -14.20
C ARG A 126 22.64 -23.68 -13.13
N GLU A 127 23.60 -22.94 -12.57
CA GLU A 127 23.30 -21.88 -11.57
C GLU A 127 22.37 -20.80 -12.14
N MET A 128 22.58 -20.45 -13.41
CA MET A 128 21.72 -19.46 -14.06
C MET A 128 20.35 -20.03 -14.46
N GLU A 129 20.21 -21.31 -14.84
CA GLU A 129 18.91 -21.96 -15.01
C GLU A 129 18.09 -21.93 -13.70
N LEU A 130 18.74 -22.20 -12.57
CA LEU A 130 18.14 -22.12 -11.24
C LEU A 130 17.67 -20.71 -10.92
N LEU A 131 18.49 -19.69 -11.22
CA LEU A 131 18.10 -18.29 -11.07
C LEU A 131 16.89 -17.92 -11.94
N LEU A 132 16.89 -18.32 -13.21
CA LEU A 132 15.78 -18.05 -14.14
C LEU A 132 14.49 -18.74 -13.69
N GLN A 133 14.60 -19.98 -13.22
CA GLN A 133 13.49 -20.73 -12.65
C GLN A 133 12.95 -20.06 -11.38
N ASP A 134 13.81 -19.57 -10.49
CA ASP A 134 13.41 -18.86 -9.29
C ASP A 134 12.73 -17.53 -9.60
N VAL A 135 13.23 -16.74 -10.57
CA VAL A 135 12.54 -15.53 -11.04
C VAL A 135 11.15 -15.86 -11.60
N ARG A 136 11.03 -16.96 -12.37
CA ARG A 136 9.76 -17.43 -12.94
C ARG A 136 8.77 -17.92 -11.88
N LEU A 137 9.24 -18.67 -10.88
CA LEU A 137 8.40 -19.24 -9.82
C LEU A 137 8.06 -18.23 -8.73
N ASN A 138 8.96 -17.27 -8.47
CA ASN A 138 8.86 -16.29 -7.39
C ASN A 138 8.93 -14.82 -7.86
N PRO A 139 8.11 -14.40 -8.85
CA PRO A 139 8.18 -13.05 -9.42
C PRO A 139 7.92 -11.94 -8.40
N LYS A 140 7.19 -12.25 -7.30
CA LYS A 140 6.92 -11.30 -6.20
C LYS A 140 8.17 -10.89 -5.42
N ARG A 141 9.22 -11.72 -5.38
CA ARG A 141 10.49 -11.40 -4.69
C ARG A 141 11.23 -10.24 -5.38
N TYR A 142 11.08 -10.12 -6.70
CA TYR A 142 11.83 -9.19 -7.54
C TYR A 142 11.01 -7.95 -7.97
N THR A 143 9.73 -7.90 -7.60
CA THR A 143 8.81 -6.79 -7.96
C THR A 143 8.38 -5.96 -6.75
N ARG A 144 8.86 -6.27 -5.54
CA ARG A 144 8.46 -5.59 -4.31
C ARG A 144 9.20 -4.27 -4.13
N ILE A 145 8.67 -3.21 -4.72
CA ILE A 145 9.17 -1.82 -4.59
C ILE A 145 8.31 -0.99 -3.60
N LEU A 146 7.31 -1.62 -2.99
CA LEU A 146 6.27 -0.95 -2.20
C LEU A 146 6.38 -1.17 -0.68
N SER A 147 7.47 -1.75 -0.18
CA SER A 147 7.66 -1.93 1.26
C SER A 147 8.73 -0.98 1.79
N LYS A 148 8.32 0.02 2.58
CA LYS A 148 9.24 0.87 3.40
C LYS A 148 10.06 0.08 4.44
N LYS A 149 9.83 -1.24 4.54
CA LYS A 149 10.56 -2.16 5.41
C LYS A 149 11.26 -3.20 4.53
N GLU A 150 12.57 -3.07 4.43
CA GLU A 150 13.43 -4.16 3.98
C GLU A 150 13.33 -5.28 5.02
N LYS A 151 12.93 -6.47 4.58
CA LYS A 151 13.13 -7.67 5.40
C LYS A 151 14.57 -8.10 5.13
N PRO A 152 15.37 -8.45 6.15
CA PRO A 152 16.67 -9.05 5.94
C PRO A 152 16.54 -10.23 4.97
N TYR A 153 17.47 -10.35 4.03
CA TYR A 153 17.51 -11.51 3.16
C TYR A 153 17.82 -12.75 4.01
N GLU A 154 16.88 -13.69 4.06
CA GLU A 154 17.09 -15.00 4.66
C GLU A 154 17.42 -15.98 3.53
N TYR A 155 18.58 -16.64 3.64
CA TYR A 155 18.99 -17.69 2.70
C TYR A 155 17.96 -18.83 2.70
N PRO A 156 17.48 -19.29 1.54
CA PRO A 156 16.66 -20.48 1.45
C PRO A 156 17.35 -21.69 2.10
N ALA A 157 16.59 -22.54 2.78
CA ALA A 157 17.14 -23.75 3.41
C ALA A 157 17.80 -24.69 2.37
N ASP A 158 17.25 -24.70 1.14
CA ASP A 158 17.70 -25.52 0.02
C ASP A 158 18.46 -24.69 -1.03
N ASP A 159 19.22 -23.68 -0.61
CA ASP A 159 20.04 -22.88 -1.53
C ASP A 159 21.14 -23.77 -2.16
N PRO A 160 21.10 -24.03 -3.48
CA PRO A 160 22.08 -24.89 -4.15
C PRO A 160 23.51 -24.34 -4.04
N SER A 161 23.69 -23.03 -3.81
CA SER A 161 25.00 -22.41 -3.63
C SER A 161 25.70 -22.77 -2.31
N LYS A 162 24.96 -23.25 -1.29
CA LYS A 162 25.57 -23.73 -0.03
C LYS A 162 26.29 -25.07 -0.17
N GLY A 163 26.09 -25.79 -1.27
CA GLY A 163 26.68 -27.11 -1.50
C GLY A 163 28.09 -27.10 -2.11
N GLN A 164 28.66 -25.94 -2.46
CA GLN A 164 29.94 -25.82 -3.16
C GLN A 164 31.00 -25.08 -2.33
N GLU A 165 31.20 -25.48 -1.08
CA GLU A 165 32.49 -25.29 -0.40
C GLU A 165 33.21 -26.65 -0.39
N ASN A 166 34.14 -26.84 -1.33
CA ASN A 166 35.36 -27.67 -1.25
C ASN A 166 36.14 -27.58 -2.57
#